data_AF-H0IXF5-F1
#
_entry.id   AF-H0IXF5-F1
#
_cell.length_a   1.000
_cell.length_b   1.000
_cell.length_c   1.000
_cell.angle_alpha   90.00
_cell.angle_beta   90.00
_cell.angle_gamma   90.00
#
_symmetry.space_group_name_H-M   'P 1'
#
loop_
_entity.id
_entity.type
_entity.pdbx_description
1 polymer ?
#
loop_
_entity_poly.entity_id
_entity_poly.type
_entity_poly.pdbx_seq_one_letter_code
_entity_poly.pdbx_strand_id
1 'polypeptide(L)' 'MDRIYAWDDREERVVYRISGHIFDDGREDSDVSPVWIPANEADLPDEINVEDLQKVTVKK' A
#
# COMPACT_ATOMS: atom_id res chain seq x y z
N MET A 1 13.94 3.83 1.22
CA MET A 1 12.86 2.81 1.31
C MET A 1 11.78 3.28 0.37
N ASP A 2 11.47 2.49 -0.65
CA ASP A 2 10.44 2.81 -1.62
C ASP A 2 9.06 2.43 -1.07
N ARG A 3 8.14 3.40 -1.09
CA ARG A 3 6.73 3.16 -0.81
C ARG A 3 6.08 2.70 -2.10
N ILE A 4 5.50 1.51 -2.09
CA ILE A 4 4.72 1.00 -3.21
C ILE A 4 3.27 1.31 -2.91
N TYR A 5 2.67 2.19 -3.72
CA TYR A 5 1.28 2.58 -3.59
C TYR A 5 0.38 1.64 -4.41
N ALA A 6 -0.82 1.39 -3.91
CA ALA A 6 -1.85 0.58 -4.55
C ALA A 6 -3.25 1.09 -4.15
N TRP A 7 -4.27 0.63 -4.88
CA TRP A 7 -5.66 0.91 -4.58
C TRP A 7 -6.30 -0.32 -3.93
N ASP A 8 -6.79 -0.18 -2.70
CA ASP A 8 -7.61 -1.20 -2.07
C ASP A 8 -9.03 -1.14 -2.65
N ASP A 9 -9.36 -2.09 -3.52
CA ASP A 9 -10.67 -2.18 -4.19
C ASP A 9 -11.79 -2.49 -3.19
N ARG A 10 -11.46 -3.06 -2.03
CA ARG A 10 -12.43 -3.46 -1.01
C ARG A 10 -12.97 -2.29 -0.20
N GLU A 11 -12.09 -1.42 0.28
CA GLU A 11 -12.47 -0.26 1.09
C GLU A 11 -12.33 1.06 0.32
N GLU A 12 -12.15 0.97 -1.00
CA GLU A 12 -12.09 2.06 -1.97
C GLU A 12 -11.14 3.20 -1.53
N ARG A 13 -9.88 2.85 -1.28
CA ARG A 13 -8.88 3.80 -0.77
C ARG A 13 -7.46 3.51 -1.23
N VAL A 14 -6.60 4.52 -1.16
CA VAL A 14 -5.16 4.37 -1.38
C VAL A 14 -4.54 3.66 -0.19
N VAL A 15 -3.65 2.72 -0.50
CA VAL A 15 -2.79 2.06 0.47
C VAL A 15 -1.35 2.08 -0.01
N TYR A 16 -0.40 1.95 0.90
CA TYR A 16 0.99 1.76 0.55
C TYR A 16 1.62 0.64 1.37
N ARG A 17 2.64 0.02 0.81
CA ARG A 17 3.52 -0.93 1.50
C ARG A 17 4.97 -0.51 1.35
N ILE A 18 5.83 -1.05 2.20
CA ILE A 18 7.27 -0.78 2.16
C ILE A 18 7.98 -2.13 2.12
N SER A 19 8.45 -2.53 0.93
CA SER A 19 9.08 -3.84 0.75
C SER A 19 10.26 -4.06 1.70
N GLY A 20 10.21 -5.17 2.45
CA GLY A 20 11.23 -5.54 3.43
C GLY A 20 11.21 -4.71 4.72
N HIS A 21 10.15 -3.94 4.96
CA HIS A 21 9.96 -3.22 6.22
C HIS A 21 9.42 -4.16 7.29
N ILE A 22 10.08 -4.15 8.44
CA ILE A 22 9.62 -4.83 9.65
C ILE A 22 8.90 -3.79 10.51
N PHE A 23 7.59 -3.97 10.65
CA PHE A 23 6.76 -3.12 11.50
C PHE A 23 7.01 -3.41 12.98
N ASP A 24 6.71 -2.45 13.84
CA ASP A 24 6.81 -2.59 15.31
C ASP A 24 5.99 -3.78 15.87
N ASP A 25 4.96 -4.20 15.16
CA ASP A 25 4.12 -5.37 15.47
C ASP A 25 4.80 -6.71 15.13
N GLY A 26 6.03 -6.69 14.61
CA GLY A 26 6.82 -7.86 14.22
C GLY A 26 6.44 -8.45 12.85
N ARG A 27 5.47 -7.85 12.15
CA ARG A 27 5.11 -8.22 10.79
C ARG A 27 6.14 -7.67 9.81
N GLU A 28 6.60 -8.52 8.88
CA GLU A 28 7.44 -8.12 7.76
C GLU A 28 6.57 -7.94 6.52
N ASP A 29 6.75 -6.81 5.83
CA ASP A 29 6.20 -6.64 4.49
C ASP A 29 7.00 -7.47 3.49
N SER A 30 6.36 -8.53 2.99
CA SER A 30 6.94 -9.50 2.07
C SER A 30 5.93 -9.78 0.96
N ASP A 31 6.37 -10.17 -0.25
CA ASP A 31 5.44 -10.43 -1.36
C ASP A 31 4.42 -11.56 -1.08
N VAL A 32 4.77 -12.47 -0.17
CA VAL A 32 3.87 -13.53 0.33
C VAL A 32 2.88 -13.04 1.39
N SER A 33 3.24 -12.00 2.14
CA SER A 33 2.46 -11.43 3.25
C SER A 33 2.56 -9.90 3.20
N PRO A 34 1.97 -9.26 2.16
CA PRO A 34 2.09 -7.82 2.00
C PRO A 34 1.29 -7.11 3.10
N VAL A 35 1.92 -6.11 3.71
CA VAL A 35 1.32 -5.28 4.76
C VAL A 35 0.97 -3.94 4.15
N TRP A 36 -0.31 -3.80 3.82
CA TRP A 36 -0.86 -2.57 3.27
C TRP A 36 -1.29 -1.62 4.39
N ILE A 37 -0.81 -0.38 4.31
CA ILE A 37 -1.11 0.70 5.25
C ILE A 37 -2.03 1.71 4.55
N PRO A 38 -3.11 2.15 5.18
CA PRO A 38 -3.95 3.23 4.65
C PRO A 38 -3.13 4.50 4.37
N ALA A 39 -3.32 5.07 3.19
CA ALA A 39 -2.82 6.39 2.80
C ALA A 39 -3.95 7.23 2.20
N ASN A 40 -3.72 8.53 2.07
CA ASN A 40 -4.62 9.39 1.32
C ASN A 40 -4.13 9.54 -0.12
N GLU A 41 -5.07 9.88 -1.00
CA GLU A 41 -4.76 10.26 -2.39
C GLU A 41 -3.83 11.47 -2.45
N ALA A 42 -3.93 12.39 -1.47
CA ALA A 42 -3.03 13.54 -1.36
C ALA A 42 -1.58 13.18 -0.96
N ASP A 43 -1.34 11.95 -0.47
CA ASP A 43 0.00 11.44 -0.16
C ASP A 43 0.67 10.76 -1.37
N LEU A 44 -0.05 10.67 -2.50
CA LEU A 44 0.52 10.17 -3.75
C LEU A 44 1.52 11.19 -4.32
N PRO A 45 2.62 10.72 -4.94
CA PRO A 45 3.46 11.59 -5.75
C PRO A 45 2.65 12.26 -6.86
N ASP A 46 2.95 13.52 -7.21
CA ASP A 46 2.26 14.26 -8.28
C ASP A 46 2.21 13.53 -9.64
N GLU A 47 3.14 12.60 -9.87
CA GLU A 47 3.23 11.79 -11.09
C GLU A 47 2.32 10.54 -11.08
N ILE A 48 1.74 10.18 -9.93
CA ILE A 48 0.91 8.99 -9.77
C ILE A 48 -0.54 9.39 -9.54
N ASN A 49 -1.43 8.95 -10.41
CA ASN A 49 -2.87 9.08 -10.23
C ASN A 49 -3.45 7.80 -9.65
N VAL A 50 -4.56 7.92 -8.94
CA VAL A 50 -5.29 6.76 -8.37
C VAL A 50 -5.65 5.73 -9.44
N GLU A 51 -5.96 6.19 -10.66
CA GLU A 51 -6.30 5.33 -11.80
C GLU A 51 -5.11 4.48 -12.29
N ASP A 52 -3.88 4.91 -12.01
CA ASP A 52 -2.65 4.18 -12.37
C ASP A 52 -2.25 3.15 -11.28
N LEU A 53 -2.87 3.24 -10.10
CA LEU A 53 -2.55 2.36 -8.98
C LEU A 53 -2.97 0.92 -9.27
N GLN A 54 -2.08 -0.02 -8.93
CA GLN A 54 -2.41 -1.43 -8.95
C GLN A 54 -3.59 -1.70 -7.99
N LYS A 55 -4.65 -2.30 -8.50
CA LYS A 55 -5.77 -2.74 -7.67
C LYS A 55 -5.37 -3.97 -6.86
N VAL A 56 -5.54 -3.88 -5.56
CA VAL A 56 -5.29 -4.97 -4.61
C VAL A 56 -6.51 -5.19 -3.74
N THR A 57 -6.60 -6.39 -3.16
CA THR A 57 -7.63 -6.70 -2.17
C THR A 57 -6.95 -6.93 -0.83
N VAL A 58 -7.02 -5.94 0.06
CA VAL A 58 -6.43 -6.05 1.38
C VAL A 58 -7.29 -6.96 2.26
N LYS A 59 -6.67 -8.04 2.76
CA LYS A 59 -7.31 -8.92 3.75
C LYS A 59 -7.14 -8.30 5.14
N LYS A 60 -8.24 -8.19 5.88
CA LYS A 60 -8.24 -7.82 7.31
C LYS A 60 -7.65 -8.93 8.15
#